data_AF-A0A0J9YB39-F1
#
_entry.id   AF-A0A0J9YB39-F1
#
_cell.length_a   1.000
_cell.length_b   1.000
_cell.length_c   1.000
_cell.angle_alpha   90.00
_cell.angle_beta   90.00
_cell.angle_gamma   90.00
#
_symmetry.space_group_name_H-M   'P 1'
#
loop_
_entity.id
_entity.type
_entity.pdbx_description
1 polymer ?
#
loop_
_entity_poly.entity_id
_entity_poly.type
_entity_poly.pdbx_seq_one_letter_code
_entity_poly.pdbx_strand_id
1 'polypeptide(L)'
;MPFAALIGERIFAAHGGISEDLLNWNQFERICRPTDITDIGFINDLIWADPGNFPGKYIQSPRGVSQVAQEGFEFLHDRKCLTIFSAPYYCGELNNKAGILYVAESLHCTIYQF
;
A
#
# COMPACT_ATOMS: atom_id res chain seq x y z
N MET A 1 6.52 -14.03 5.07
CA MET A 1 5.27 -13.27 5.34
C MET A 1 4.40 -13.26 4.08
N PRO A 2 3.08 -13.04 4.15
CA PRO A 2 2.26 -12.74 2.96
C PRO A 2 2.60 -11.35 2.40
N PHE A 3 2.43 -11.14 1.09
CA PHE A 3 2.70 -9.86 0.41
C PHE A 3 1.46 -8.98 0.24
N ALA A 4 0.27 -9.59 0.20
CA ALA A 4 -1.00 -8.89 0.08
C ALA A 4 -2.12 -9.68 0.76
N ALA A 5 -3.24 -9.00 0.99
CA ALA A 5 -4.48 -9.58 1.47
C ALA A 5 -5.67 -9.06 0.66
N LEU A 6 -6.73 -9.87 0.58
CA LEU A 6 -8.01 -9.48 0.00
C LEU A 6 -9.08 -9.58 1.08
N ILE A 7 -9.65 -8.45 1.46
CA ILE A 7 -10.65 -8.34 2.53
C ILE A 7 -12.04 -8.24 1.89
N GLY A 8 -12.92 -9.19 2.24
CA GLY A 8 -14.29 -9.24 1.77
C GLY A 8 -14.44 -9.23 0.24
N GLU A 9 -13.45 -9.76 -0.50
CA GLU A 9 -13.43 -9.77 -1.98
C GLU A 9 -13.56 -8.38 -2.64
N ARG A 10 -13.23 -7.32 -1.90
CA ARG A 10 -13.42 -5.93 -2.37
C ARG A 10 -12.22 -5.04 -2.08
N ILE A 11 -11.51 -5.26 -0.98
CA ILE A 11 -10.40 -4.40 -0.57
C ILE A 11 -9.10 -5.17 -0.71
N PHE A 12 -8.27 -4.75 -1.65
CA PHE A 12 -6.91 -5.22 -1.80
C PHE A 12 -5.99 -4.42 -0.87
N ALA A 13 -5.18 -5.09 -0.06
CA ALA A 13 -4.22 -4.48 0.84
C ALA A 13 -2.82 -5.03 0.56
N ALA A 14 -1.88 -4.13 0.29
CA ALA A 14 -0.45 -4.40 0.15
C ALA A 14 0.34 -3.28 0.86
N HIS A 15 1.64 -3.49 1.07
CA HIS A 15 2.47 -2.50 1.76
C HIS A 15 2.74 -1.26 0.91
N GLY A 16 3.14 -1.46 -0.36
CA GLY A 16 3.39 -0.39 -1.31
C GLY A 16 2.16 -0.12 -2.17
N GLY A 17 1.98 -0.93 -3.22
CA GLY A 17 0.90 -0.72 -4.17
C GLY A 17 0.64 -1.93 -5.07
N ILE A 18 0.33 -1.66 -6.33
CA ILE A 18 0.07 -2.66 -7.37
C ILE A 18 1.23 -2.70 -8.36
N SER A 19 1.43 -3.85 -8.99
CA SER A 19 2.40 -4.05 -10.07
C SER A 19 1.71 -3.96 -11.44
N GLU A 20 2.44 -3.54 -12.48
CA GLU A 20 1.98 -3.69 -13.86
C GLU A 20 1.86 -5.16 -14.29
N ASP A 21 2.61 -6.05 -13.64
CA ASP A 21 2.56 -7.50 -13.84
C ASP A 21 1.40 -8.18 -13.09
N LEU A 22 0.59 -7.43 -12.32
CA LEU A 22 -0.54 -7.99 -11.59
C LEU A 22 -1.71 -8.28 -12.55
N LEU A 23 -1.82 -9.53 -12.99
CA LEU A 23 -2.84 -9.99 -13.92
C LEU A 23 -3.94 -10.80 -13.22
N ASN A 24 -3.60 -11.64 -12.24
CA ASN A 24 -4.54 -12.50 -11.53
C ASN A 24 -4.01 -12.98 -10.17
N TRP A 25 -4.93 -13.43 -9.31
CA TRP A 25 -4.61 -13.85 -7.95
C TRP A 25 -3.73 -15.11 -7.86
N ASN A 26 -3.77 -16.01 -8.85
CA ASN A 26 -2.96 -17.24 -8.84
C ASN A 26 -1.45 -16.93 -8.87
N GLN A 27 -1.04 -15.71 -9.22
CA GLN A 27 0.36 -15.28 -9.13
C GLN A 27 0.86 -15.28 -7.69
N PHE A 28 0.02 -14.95 -6.69
CA PHE A 28 0.41 -14.97 -5.28
C PHE A 28 0.65 -16.40 -4.77
N GLU A 29 -0.08 -17.38 -5.28
CA GLU A 29 0.08 -18.80 -4.91
C GLU A 29 1.38 -19.40 -5.43
N ARG A 30 1.92 -18.85 -6.52
CA ARG A 30 3.18 -19.29 -7.13
C ARG A 30 4.43 -18.75 -6.42
N ILE A 31 4.27 -17.82 -5.47
CA ILE A 31 5.40 -17.28 -4.73
C ILE A 31 5.91 -18.33 -3.74
N CYS A 32 7.08 -18.88 -4.05
CA CYS A 32 7.79 -19.78 -3.16
C CYS A 32 8.26 -19.01 -1.91
N ARG A 33 8.12 -19.64 -0.74
CA ARG A 33 8.53 -19.06 0.54
C ARG A 33 9.43 -20.07 1.28
N PRO A 34 10.56 -19.63 1.88
CA PRO A 34 11.07 -18.26 1.94
C PRO A 34 11.55 -17.75 0.57
N THR A 35 11.50 -16.43 0.38
CA THR A 35 12.05 -15.73 -0.78
C THR A 35 12.59 -14.40 -0.31
N ASP A 36 13.66 -13.94 -0.95
CA ASP A 36 14.13 -12.56 -0.82
C ASP A 36 13.24 -11.62 -1.64
N ILE A 37 13.32 -10.33 -1.32
CA ILE A 37 12.70 -9.27 -2.11
C ILE A 37 13.63 -8.99 -3.30
N THR A 38 13.10 -9.08 -4.52
CA THR A 38 13.85 -8.77 -5.74
C THR A 38 13.99 -7.26 -5.91
N ASP A 39 15.00 -6.82 -6.67
CA ASP A 39 15.20 -5.38 -6.95
C ASP A 39 14.16 -4.81 -7.93
N ILE A 40 13.52 -5.69 -8.72
CA ILE A 40 12.53 -5.34 -9.75
C ILE A 40 11.39 -6.39 -9.79
N GLY A 41 10.28 -6.01 -10.43
CA GLY A 41 9.18 -6.90 -10.79
C GLY A 41 8.12 -7.06 -9.70
N PHE A 42 7.25 -8.05 -9.91
CA PHE A 42 6.00 -8.24 -9.16
C PHE A 42 6.11 -8.11 -7.62
N ILE A 43 7.08 -8.79 -6.99
CA ILE A 43 7.25 -8.75 -5.51
C ILE A 43 7.73 -7.37 -5.05
N ASN A 44 8.67 -6.77 -5.80
CA ASN A 44 9.22 -5.45 -5.50
C ASN A 44 8.10 -4.38 -5.50
N ASP A 45 7.26 -4.37 -6.53
CA ASP A 45 6.21 -3.36 -6.68
C ASP A 45 5.15 -3.45 -5.59
N LEU A 46 4.78 -4.65 -5.14
CA LEU A 46 3.83 -4.85 -4.04
C LEU A 46 4.31 -4.21 -2.72
N ILE A 47 5.61 -4.01 -2.57
CA ILE A 47 6.25 -3.48 -1.36
C ILE A 47 6.62 -2.01 -1.55
N TRP A 48 7.05 -1.61 -2.75
CA TRP A 48 7.69 -0.32 -3.01
C TRP A 48 7.02 0.56 -4.04
N ALA A 49 5.89 0.15 -4.65
CA ALA A 49 5.12 1.07 -5.49
C ALA A 49 4.46 2.17 -4.64
N ASP A 50 4.34 3.37 -5.23
CA ASP A 50 3.57 4.48 -4.66
C ASP A 50 2.40 4.81 -5.57
N PRO A 51 1.23 5.17 -5.03
CA PRO A 51 0.21 5.84 -5.82
C PRO A 51 0.71 7.24 -6.22
N GLY A 52 0.42 7.65 -7.46
CA GLY A 52 0.88 8.95 -7.98
C GLY A 52 -0.09 9.53 -9.00
N ASN A 53 -0.18 10.86 -9.05
CA ASN A 53 -1.08 11.58 -9.96
C ASN A 53 -0.36 12.01 -11.25
N PHE A 54 0.16 11.04 -12.00
CA PHE A 54 0.92 11.29 -13.22
C PHE A 54 0.11 10.92 -14.47
N PRO A 55 0.33 11.60 -15.62
CA PRO A 55 -0.27 11.19 -16.88
C PRO A 55 0.36 9.86 -17.35
N GLY A 56 -0.39 8.77 -17.24
CA GLY A 56 0.06 7.42 -17.58
C GLY A 56 -0.48 6.37 -16.62
N LYS A 57 -0.07 5.11 -16.77
CA LYS A 57 -0.41 4.02 -15.83
C LYS A 57 0.68 3.80 -14.79
N TYR A 58 1.91 3.60 -15.25
CA TYR A 58 3.09 3.32 -14.41
C TYR A 58 4.26 4.17 -14.87
N ILE A 59 5.04 4.65 -13.92
CA ILE A 59 6.29 5.39 -14.16
C ILE A 59 7.37 4.82 -13.23
N GLN A 60 8.62 5.04 -13.60
CA GLN A 60 9.73 4.69 -12.71
C GLN A 60 9.63 5.52 -11.42
N SER A 61 9.73 4.83 -10.28
CA SER A 61 9.66 5.47 -8.99
C SER A 61 10.88 6.37 -8.76
N PRO A 62 10.71 7.64 -8.33
CA PRO A 62 11.83 8.51 -7.94
C PRO A 62 12.32 8.23 -6.51
N ARG A 63 11.89 7.11 -5.90
CA ARG A 63 12.05 6.84 -4.48
C ARG A 63 13.50 6.92 -3.99
N GLY A 64 13.64 7.53 -2.81
CA GLY A 64 14.81 7.45 -1.93
C GLY A 64 14.45 6.83 -0.57
N VAL A 65 13.45 7.39 0.14
CA VAL A 65 12.89 6.84 1.39
C VAL A 65 11.36 6.98 1.35
N SER A 66 10.65 6.04 2.00
CA SER A 66 9.20 5.89 2.21
C SER A 66 8.30 7.14 2.07
N GLN A 67 7.01 6.95 1.72
CA GLN A 67 6.00 8.02 1.75
C GLN A 67 5.30 8.09 3.12
N VAL A 68 5.26 9.27 3.72
CA VAL A 68 4.57 9.52 5.00
C VAL A 68 3.28 10.28 4.74
N ALA A 69 2.15 9.72 5.17
CA ALA A 69 0.87 10.43 5.15
C ALA A 69 0.79 11.37 6.35
N GLN A 70 0.76 12.69 6.10
CA GLN A 70 0.85 13.71 7.16
C GLN A 70 -0.28 13.59 8.20
N GLU A 71 -1.49 13.26 7.77
CA GLU A 71 -2.65 13.05 8.65
C GLU A 71 -2.82 11.58 9.08
N GLY A 72 -1.81 10.75 8.86
CA GLY A 72 -1.88 9.30 9.09
C GLY A 72 -2.69 8.54 8.02
N PHE A 73 -3.31 9.25 7.09
CA PHE A 73 -3.95 8.66 5.92
C PHE A 73 -4.03 9.65 4.73
N GLU A 74 -4.22 9.12 3.53
CA GLU A 74 -4.48 9.91 2.33
C GLU A 74 -5.35 9.12 1.34
N PHE A 75 -6.38 9.75 0.78
CA PHE A 75 -7.17 9.17 -0.32
C PHE A 75 -6.67 9.69 -1.67
N LEU A 76 -6.40 8.77 -2.58
CA LEU A 76 -6.01 9.04 -3.97
C LEU A 76 -6.99 8.37 -4.96
N HIS A 77 -6.92 8.79 -6.22
CA HIS A 77 -7.66 8.19 -7.33
C HIS A 77 -9.19 8.08 -7.07
N ASP A 78 -9.84 9.20 -6.75
CA ASP A 78 -11.28 9.26 -6.43
C ASP A 78 -11.67 8.30 -5.29
N ARG A 79 -10.83 8.25 -4.24
CA ARG A 79 -10.99 7.39 -3.05
C ARG A 79 -10.91 5.88 -3.35
N LYS A 80 -10.32 5.48 -4.48
CA LYS A 80 -10.07 4.07 -4.81
C LYS A 80 -8.76 3.56 -4.23
N CYS A 81 -7.85 4.46 -3.88
CA CYS A 81 -6.60 4.13 -3.18
C CYS A 81 -6.55 4.89 -1.86
N LEU A 82 -6.20 4.19 -0.79
CA LEU A 82 -6.06 4.74 0.55
C LEU A 82 -4.68 4.35 1.08
N THR A 83 -3.85 5.36 1.34
CA THR A 83 -2.62 5.20 2.11
C THR A 83 -2.97 5.30 3.59
N ILE A 84 -2.50 4.37 4.42
CA ILE A 84 -2.59 4.43 5.88
C ILE A 84 -1.18 4.38 6.44
N PHE A 85 -0.86 5.30 7.35
CA PHE A 85 0.42 5.39 8.02
C PHE A 85 0.21 5.43 9.53
N SER A 86 0.72 4.42 10.25
CA SER A 86 0.39 4.22 11.67
C SER A 86 1.52 4.59 12.64
N ALA A 87 2.60 5.24 12.16
CA ALA A 87 3.70 5.71 13.00
C ALA A 87 3.63 7.23 13.18
N PRO A 88 3.13 7.75 14.32
CA PRO A 88 3.11 9.18 14.56
C PRO A 88 4.53 9.68 14.84
N TYR A 89 4.78 10.96 14.60
CA TYR A 89 6.11 11.56 14.78
C TYR A 89 7.23 10.77 14.11
N TYR A 90 7.05 10.41 12.84
CA TYR A 90 7.92 9.46 12.17
C TYR A 90 9.39 9.90 12.23
N CYS A 91 10.24 8.95 12.62
CA CYS A 91 11.67 9.14 12.90
C CYS A 91 12.02 10.24 13.92
N GLY A 92 11.04 10.77 14.66
CA GLY A 92 11.23 11.92 15.56
C GLY A 92 11.48 13.25 14.85
N GLU A 93 11.38 13.27 13.52
CA GLU A 93 11.68 14.43 12.67
C GLU A 93 10.40 15.06 12.11
N LEU A 94 9.39 14.23 11.82
CA LEU A 94 8.11 14.68 11.28
C LEU A 94 7.10 14.91 12.41
N ASN A 95 6.12 15.78 12.16
CA ASN A 95 4.99 16.02 13.05
C ASN A 95 3.70 15.41 12.46
N ASN A 96 3.82 14.25 11.82
CA ASN A 96 2.68 13.55 11.23
C ASN A 96 1.87 12.82 12.31
N LYS A 97 0.57 12.69 12.06
CA LYS A 97 -0.33 11.81 12.83
C LYS A 97 -0.19 10.36 12.37
N ALA A 98 -0.81 9.46 13.12
CA ALA A 98 -1.04 8.09 12.73
C ALA A 98 -2.52 7.84 12.39
N GLY A 99 -2.76 6.87 11.52
CA GLY A 99 -4.08 6.39 11.15
C GLY A 99 -4.18 4.86 11.28
N ILE A 100 -5.37 4.36 11.61
CA ILE A 100 -5.75 2.95 11.51
C ILE A 100 -7.07 2.87 10.75
N LEU A 101 -7.14 1.96 9.77
CA LEU A 101 -8.38 1.62 9.08
C LEU A 101 -9.08 0.47 9.79
N TYR A 102 -10.29 0.74 10.30
CA TYR A 102 -11.22 -0.29 10.76
C TYR A 102 -12.20 -0.64 9.63
N VAL A 103 -12.31 -1.92 9.32
CA VAL A 103 -13.23 -2.45 8.31
C VAL A 103 -14.26 -3.33 9.02
N ALA A 104 -15.52 -2.89 9.03
CA ALA A 104 -16.62 -3.70 9.57
C ALA A 104 -16.98 -4.87 8.64
N GLU A 105 -17.76 -5.83 9.12
CA GLU A 105 -18.27 -6.95 8.30
C GLU A 105 -19.08 -6.47 7.08
N SER A 106 -19.79 -5.35 7.21
CA SER A 106 -20.51 -4.70 6.10
C SER A 106 -19.60 -4.02 5.07
N LEU A 107 -18.28 -4.11 5.26
CA LEU A 107 -17.24 -3.38 4.53
C LEU A 107 -17.35 -1.85 4.67
N HIS A 108 -18.08 -1.38 5.68
CA HIS A 108 -18.02 0.02 6.08
C HIS A 108 -16.64 0.31 6.69
N CYS A 109 -15.93 1.25 6.09
CA CYS A 109 -14.59 1.66 6.47
C CYS A 109 -14.63 2.89 7.38
N THR A 110 -13.91 2.85 8.50
CA THR A 110 -13.74 3.98 9.42
C THR A 110 -12.26 4.17 9.71
N ILE A 111 -11.79 5.42 9.69
CA ILE A 111 -10.38 5.74 9.98
C ILE A 111 -10.32 6.38 11.36
N TYR A 112 -9.46 5.84 12.22
CA TYR A 112 -9.12 6.42 13.52
C TYR A 112 -7.75 7.08 13.43
N GLN A 113 -7.67 8.35 13.83
CA GLN A 113 -6.42 9.12 13.85
C GLN A 113 -5.96 9.39 15.28
N PHE A 114 -4.65 9.42 15.51
CA PHE A 114 -4.04 9.73 16.80
C PHE A 114 -2.62 10.27 16.65
#